data_AF-A0A9D2D4L4-F1
#
_entry.id   AF-A0A9D2D4L4-F1
#
_cell.length_a   1.000
_cell.length_b   1.000
_cell.length_c   1.000
_cell.angle_alpha   90.00
_cell.angle_beta   90.00
_cell.angle_gamma   90.00
#
_symmetry.space_group_name_H-M   'P 1'
#
loop_
_entity.id
_entity.type
_entity.pdbx_description
1 polymer ?
#
loop_
_entity_poly.entity_id
_entity_poly.type
_entity_poly.pdbx_seq_one_letter_code
_entity_poly.pdbx_strand_id
1 'polypeptide(L)'
;SQKWVDFIDTYWHVDCVRKMSLSAFTDHYQKWCSRRKYNFSKSKAEEIYGKAKELIPVLPKDNFTKRIIKQAIEQLNAASQTVEQLRSLMNETASRLPEYPIVMAMKGVGPSLGPQLMAEIGDVTRFTHKGAITAFAGVDPGVNDSGDYSQKSVHASKHGSPVLRKTLFQIMDVLIKTKPDDAVYLFMDKKRSEGKPYYVYMTAGANKFLRIYYGRVKEYLSSLPESE
;
A
#
# COMPACT_ATOMS: atom_id res chain seq x y z
N SER A 1 -2.36 -17.30 -2.06
CA SER A 1 -3.48 -16.99 -2.95
C SER A 1 -4.49 -16.12 -2.22
N GLN A 2 -5.12 -15.17 -2.92
CA GLN A 2 -6.14 -14.28 -2.35
C GLN A 2 -7.48 -15.01 -2.27
N LYS A 3 -8.28 -14.78 -1.22
CA LYS A 3 -9.57 -15.50 -0.98
C LYS A 3 -10.50 -15.48 -2.18
N TRP A 4 -10.58 -14.36 -2.91
CA TRP A 4 -11.45 -14.24 -4.08
C TRP A 4 -10.95 -15.07 -5.28
N VAL A 5 -9.63 -15.21 -5.46
CA VAL A 5 -9.05 -16.06 -6.52
C VAL A 5 -9.37 -17.53 -6.25
N ASP A 6 -9.16 -17.98 -5.00
CA ASP A 6 -9.52 -19.34 -4.57
C ASP A 6 -11.04 -19.60 -4.66
N PHE A 7 -11.85 -18.55 -4.48
CA PHE A 7 -13.29 -18.63 -4.65
C PHE A 7 -13.66 -18.84 -6.12
N ILE A 8 -13.11 -18.05 -7.05
CA ILE A 8 -13.35 -18.22 -8.49
C ILE A 8 -12.80 -19.56 -8.97
N ASP A 9 -11.69 -20.04 -8.40
CA ASP A 9 -11.16 -21.37 -8.70
C ASP A 9 -12.19 -22.48 -8.40
N THR A 10 -12.91 -22.36 -7.30
CA THR A 10 -13.92 -23.33 -6.87
C THR A 10 -15.26 -23.12 -7.59
N TYR A 11 -15.73 -21.87 -7.62
CA TYR A 11 -17.02 -21.43 -8.14
C TYR A 11 -16.83 -20.62 -9.44
N TRP A 12 -16.17 -21.23 -10.43
CA TRP A 12 -15.76 -20.61 -11.69
C TRP A 12 -16.90 -20.13 -12.60
N HIS A 13 -18.16 -20.42 -12.25
CA HIS A 13 -19.32 -19.95 -13.00
C HIS A 13 -20.48 -19.70 -12.04
N VAL A 14 -21.37 -18.76 -12.37
CA VAL A 14 -22.53 -18.40 -11.53
C VAL A 14 -23.42 -19.62 -11.20
N ASP A 15 -23.59 -20.52 -12.16
CA ASP A 15 -24.34 -21.77 -11.98
C ASP A 15 -23.69 -22.77 -11.02
N CYS A 16 -22.41 -22.63 -10.66
CA CYS A 16 -21.81 -23.41 -9.58
C CYS A 16 -22.43 -23.03 -8.22
N VAL A 17 -23.03 -21.84 -8.12
CA VAL A 17 -23.74 -21.35 -6.93
C VAL A 17 -25.26 -21.48 -7.13
N ARG A 18 -25.78 -20.93 -8.24
CA ARG A 18 -27.22 -20.83 -8.50
C ARG A 18 -27.96 -22.17 -8.63
N LYS A 19 -27.28 -23.23 -9.10
CA LYS A 19 -27.89 -24.56 -9.23
C LYS A 19 -27.99 -25.33 -7.91
N MET A 20 -27.35 -24.84 -6.84
CA MET A 20 -27.49 -25.40 -5.50
C MET A 20 -28.66 -24.73 -4.78
N SER A 21 -29.19 -25.37 -3.73
CA SER A 21 -30.03 -24.65 -2.77
C SER A 21 -29.16 -23.71 -1.92
N LEU A 22 -29.79 -22.70 -1.31
CA LEU A 22 -29.09 -21.78 -0.40
C LEU A 22 -28.41 -22.53 0.76
N SER A 23 -29.10 -23.52 1.34
CA SER A 23 -28.55 -24.35 2.41
C SER A 23 -27.33 -25.15 1.92
N ALA A 24 -27.46 -25.84 0.78
CA ALA A 24 -26.37 -26.64 0.23
C ALA A 24 -25.15 -25.79 -0.14
N PHE A 25 -25.35 -24.60 -0.71
CA PHE A 25 -24.27 -23.68 -1.00
C PHE A 25 -23.60 -23.18 0.29
N THR A 26 -24.38 -22.80 1.31
CA THR A 26 -23.86 -22.31 2.59
C THR A 26 -23.01 -23.37 3.29
N ASP A 27 -23.49 -24.62 3.34
CA ASP A 27 -22.74 -25.73 3.92
C ASP A 27 -21.45 -26.02 3.15
N HIS A 28 -21.52 -25.99 1.81
CA HIS A 28 -20.33 -26.16 0.97
C HIS A 28 -19.33 -25.01 1.18
N TYR A 29 -19.82 -23.76 1.26
CA TYR A 29 -19.00 -22.58 1.48
C TYR A 29 -18.35 -22.59 2.87
N GLN A 30 -19.05 -23.08 3.90
CA GLN A 30 -18.49 -23.29 5.24
C GLN A 30 -17.36 -24.30 5.20
N LYS A 31 -17.58 -25.49 4.62
CA LYS A 31 -16.55 -26.53 4.47
C LYS A 31 -15.35 -26.02 3.67
N TRP A 32 -15.61 -25.27 2.59
CA TRP A 32 -14.56 -24.65 1.78
C TRP A 32 -13.75 -23.63 2.58
N CYS A 33 -14.40 -22.74 3.34
CA CYS A 33 -13.73 -21.81 4.24
C CYS A 33 -12.87 -22.54 5.27
N SER A 34 -13.38 -23.59 5.91
CA SER A 34 -12.61 -24.40 6.88
C SER A 34 -11.37 -25.03 6.25
N ARG A 35 -11.49 -25.64 5.06
CA ARG A 35 -10.36 -26.27 4.34
C ARG A 35 -9.28 -25.26 3.94
N ARG A 36 -9.69 -24.07 3.48
CA ARG A 36 -8.79 -23.00 3.05
C ARG A 36 -8.34 -22.07 4.19
N LYS A 37 -8.77 -22.34 5.43
CA LYS A 37 -8.50 -21.53 6.63
C LYS A 37 -8.99 -20.08 6.52
N TYR A 38 -10.15 -19.88 5.89
CA TYR A 38 -10.81 -18.57 5.81
C TYR A 38 -11.90 -18.42 6.88
N ASN A 39 -12.10 -17.19 7.32
CA ASN A 39 -13.24 -16.85 8.17
C ASN A 39 -14.55 -17.03 7.41
N PHE A 40 -15.40 -17.89 7.94
CA PHE A 40 -16.75 -18.12 7.44
C PHE A 40 -17.71 -17.04 7.95
N SER A 41 -18.62 -16.60 7.08
CA SER A 41 -19.74 -15.75 7.44
C SER A 41 -20.97 -16.23 6.68
N LYS A 42 -22.02 -16.57 7.42
CA LYS A 42 -23.30 -17.02 6.86
C LYS A 42 -23.96 -15.91 6.03
N SER A 43 -24.00 -14.69 6.56
CA SER A 43 -24.51 -13.51 5.86
C SER A 43 -23.78 -13.27 4.53
N LYS A 44 -22.47 -13.49 4.49
CA LYS A 44 -21.71 -13.36 3.23
C LYS A 44 -22.06 -14.43 2.21
N ALA A 45 -22.31 -15.66 2.65
CA ALA A 45 -22.77 -16.74 1.77
C ALA A 45 -24.16 -16.43 1.19
N GLU A 46 -25.09 -15.94 2.02
CA GLU A 46 -26.43 -15.53 1.60
C GLU A 46 -26.37 -14.37 0.59
N GLU A 47 -25.52 -13.36 0.83
CA GLU A 47 -25.28 -12.25 -0.09
C GLU A 47 -24.78 -12.73 -1.45
N ILE A 48 -23.75 -13.60 -1.47
CA ILE A 48 -23.19 -14.17 -2.70
C ILE A 48 -24.24 -14.95 -3.47
N TYR A 49 -25.03 -15.78 -2.77
CA TYR A 49 -26.07 -16.59 -3.39
C TYR A 49 -27.20 -15.73 -3.98
N GLY A 50 -27.63 -14.69 -3.25
CA GLY A 50 -28.62 -13.73 -3.72
C GLY A 50 -28.16 -13.03 -5.00
N LYS A 51 -26.92 -12.51 -4.99
CA LYS A 51 -26.32 -11.87 -6.17
C LYS A 51 -26.17 -12.85 -7.35
N ALA A 52 -25.77 -14.09 -7.10
CA ALA A 52 -25.65 -15.10 -8.14
C ALA A 52 -26.97 -15.40 -8.87
N LYS A 53 -28.13 -15.26 -8.20
CA LYS A 53 -29.43 -15.44 -8.85
C LYS A 53 -29.80 -14.32 -9.83
N GLU A 54 -29.35 -13.09 -9.55
CA GLU A 54 -29.65 -11.90 -10.36
C GLU A 54 -28.73 -11.78 -11.58
N LEU A 55 -27.59 -12.46 -11.58
CA LEU A 55 -26.59 -12.35 -12.65
C LEU A 55 -27.01 -13.11 -13.92
N ILE A 56 -26.82 -12.45 -15.06
CA ILE A 56 -26.95 -13.03 -16.39
C ILE A 56 -25.55 -13.42 -16.89
N PRO A 57 -25.22 -14.73 -16.98
CA PRO A 57 -23.91 -15.15 -17.48
C PRO A 57 -23.82 -14.89 -18.99
N VAL A 58 -22.76 -14.18 -19.40
CA VAL A 58 -22.46 -13.91 -20.82
C VAL A 58 -21.85 -15.13 -21.51
N LEU A 59 -21.13 -15.97 -20.75
CA LEU A 59 -20.48 -17.19 -21.24
C LEU A 59 -21.19 -18.44 -20.70
N PRO A 60 -21.25 -19.54 -21.48
CA PRO A 60 -21.88 -20.78 -21.04
C PRO A 60 -21.06 -21.52 -19.97
N LYS A 61 -21.73 -22.37 -19.18
CA LYS A 61 -21.07 -23.29 -18.24
C LYS A 61 -20.54 -24.53 -18.96
N ASP A 62 -19.48 -24.37 -19.74
CA ASP A 62 -18.82 -25.46 -20.46
C ASP A 62 -17.35 -25.64 -20.06
N ASN A 63 -16.72 -26.68 -20.61
CA ASN A 63 -15.32 -27.00 -20.33
C ASN A 63 -14.36 -25.95 -20.90
N PHE A 64 -14.73 -25.26 -21.97
CA PHE A 64 -13.91 -24.23 -22.60
C PHE A 64 -13.82 -22.97 -21.71
N THR A 65 -14.97 -22.46 -21.26
CA THR A 65 -15.06 -21.34 -20.31
C THR A 65 -14.34 -21.66 -19.01
N LYS A 66 -14.53 -22.87 -18.48
CA LYS A 66 -13.81 -23.34 -17.28
C LYS A 66 -12.30 -23.29 -17.49
N ARG A 67 -11.80 -23.76 -18.64
CA ARG A 67 -10.37 -23.78 -18.96
C ARG A 67 -9.78 -22.37 -19.04
N ILE A 68 -10.48 -21.43 -19.69
CA ILE A 68 -10.03 -20.03 -19.78
C ILE A 68 -9.91 -19.41 -18.39
N ILE A 69 -10.92 -19.59 -17.53
CA ILE A 69 -10.91 -19.05 -16.16
C ILE A 69 -9.76 -19.65 -15.35
N LYS A 70 -9.56 -20.97 -15.42
CA LYS A 70 -8.46 -21.64 -14.72
C LYS A 70 -7.10 -21.16 -15.20
N GLN A 71 -6.92 -20.98 -16.51
CA GLN A 71 -5.69 -20.44 -17.08
C GLN A 71 -5.42 -19.01 -16.60
N ALA A 72 -6.44 -18.16 -16.54
CA ALA A 72 -6.32 -16.80 -16.03
C ALA A 72 -5.94 -16.77 -14.54
N ILE A 73 -6.52 -17.69 -13.74
CA ILE A 73 -6.16 -17.86 -12.32
C ILE A 73 -4.69 -18.28 -12.17
N GLU A 74 -4.23 -19.22 -12.99
CA GLU A 74 -2.83 -19.67 -12.98
C GLU A 74 -1.88 -18.52 -13.33
N GLN A 75 -2.19 -17.74 -14.38
CA GLN A 75 -1.40 -16.58 -14.77
C GLN A 75 -1.36 -15.50 -13.66
N LEU A 76 -2.50 -15.22 -13.03
CA LEU A 76 -2.57 -14.26 -11.94
C LEU A 76 -1.75 -14.72 -10.72
N ASN A 77 -1.84 -16.01 -10.38
CA ASN A 77 -1.07 -16.59 -9.27
C ASN A 77 0.44 -16.58 -9.57
N ALA A 78 0.85 -16.94 -10.79
CA ALA A 78 2.23 -16.88 -11.22
C ALA A 78 2.78 -15.44 -11.14
N ALA A 79 2.05 -14.47 -11.69
CA ALA A 79 2.43 -13.06 -11.60
C ALA A 79 2.51 -12.57 -10.13
N SER A 80 1.57 -12.99 -9.28
CA SER A 80 1.60 -12.65 -7.84
C SER A 80 2.85 -13.22 -7.15
N GLN A 81 3.24 -14.45 -7.48
CA GLN A 81 4.46 -15.07 -6.95
C GLN A 81 5.72 -14.34 -7.41
N THR A 82 5.81 -13.99 -8.70
CA THR A 82 6.92 -13.19 -9.23
C THR A 82 7.05 -11.85 -8.53
N VAL A 83 5.92 -11.15 -8.30
CA VAL A 83 5.93 -9.87 -7.57
C VAL A 83 6.46 -10.03 -6.15
N GLU A 84 6.06 -11.08 -5.41
CA GLU A 84 6.58 -11.33 -4.06
C GLU A 84 8.07 -11.68 -4.07
N GLN A 85 8.53 -12.48 -5.03
CA GLN A 85 9.96 -12.79 -5.19
C GLN A 85 10.79 -11.52 -5.44
N LEU A 86 10.31 -10.65 -6.34
CA LEU A 86 10.96 -9.37 -6.61
C LEU A 86 10.97 -8.46 -5.37
N ARG A 87 9.86 -8.41 -4.60
CA ARG A 87 9.82 -7.65 -3.34
C ARG A 87 10.84 -8.16 -2.33
N SER A 88 10.96 -9.48 -2.17
CA SER A 88 11.97 -10.08 -1.30
C SER A 88 13.39 -9.72 -1.75
N LEU A 89 13.68 -9.84 -3.04
CA LEU A 89 14.99 -9.49 -3.60
C LEU A 89 15.31 -8.00 -3.46
N MET A 90 14.33 -7.13 -3.68
CA MET A 90 14.47 -5.68 -3.44
C MET A 90 14.82 -5.40 -1.98
N ASN A 91 14.14 -6.07 -1.04
CA ASN A 91 14.40 -5.90 0.38
C ASN A 91 15.77 -6.45 0.80
N GLU A 92 16.17 -7.61 0.26
CA GLU A 92 17.51 -8.18 0.49
C GLU A 92 18.59 -7.23 -0.05
N THR A 93 18.43 -6.71 -1.26
CA THR A 93 19.37 -5.75 -1.86
C THR A 93 19.45 -4.47 -1.04
N ALA A 94 18.30 -3.93 -0.61
CA ALA A 94 18.24 -2.76 0.26
C ALA A 94 18.92 -3.01 1.61
N SER A 95 18.85 -4.23 2.16
CA SER A 95 19.48 -4.57 3.44
C SER A 95 21.01 -4.49 3.45
N ARG A 96 21.63 -4.41 2.27
CA ARG A 96 23.08 -4.20 2.11
C ARG A 96 23.48 -2.74 2.22
N LEU A 97 22.53 -1.81 2.18
CA LEU A 97 22.78 -0.38 2.34
C LEU A 97 22.89 -0.01 3.82
N PRO A 98 23.83 0.87 4.19
CA PRO A 98 24.07 1.23 5.58
C PRO A 98 22.82 1.80 6.27
N GLU A 99 22.02 2.62 5.58
CA GLU A 99 20.86 3.29 6.15
C GLU A 99 19.64 2.38 6.38
N TYR A 100 19.62 1.16 5.85
CA TYR A 100 18.50 0.22 5.95
C TYR A 100 17.96 0.01 7.38
N PRO A 101 18.77 -0.30 8.41
CA PRO A 101 18.27 -0.46 9.78
C PRO A 101 17.53 0.78 10.30
N ILE A 102 18.01 1.98 9.95
CA ILE A 102 17.38 3.24 10.37
C ILE A 102 16.04 3.43 9.67
N VAL A 103 15.97 3.12 8.37
CA VAL A 103 14.74 3.22 7.57
C VAL A 103 13.70 2.19 8.04
N MET A 104 14.11 0.94 8.30
CA MET A 104 13.20 -0.10 8.80
C MET A 104 12.67 0.18 10.21
N ALA A 105 13.43 0.90 11.04
CA ALA A 105 12.98 1.31 12.36
C ALA A 105 11.88 2.38 12.34
N MET A 106 11.68 3.06 11.20
CA MET A 106 10.62 4.06 11.05
C MET A 106 9.25 3.41 10.93
N LYS A 107 8.30 3.91 11.72
CA LYS A 107 6.92 3.42 11.71
C LYS A 107 6.25 3.70 10.35
N GLY A 108 5.44 2.76 9.89
CA GLY A 108 4.73 2.86 8.62
C GLY A 108 5.53 2.49 7.37
N VAL A 109 6.84 2.23 7.48
CA VAL A 109 7.71 1.90 6.33
C VAL A 109 7.67 0.41 6.02
N GLY A 110 8.27 -0.42 6.88
CA GLY A 110 8.34 -1.87 6.70
C GLY A 110 9.08 -2.33 5.43
N PRO A 111 9.18 -3.66 5.22
CA PRO A 111 9.96 -4.24 4.13
C PRO A 111 9.34 -4.03 2.74
N SER A 112 8.05 -3.67 2.66
CA SER A 112 7.39 -3.42 1.37
C SER A 112 7.66 -2.01 0.83
N LEU A 113 7.61 -0.98 1.69
CA LEU A 113 7.76 0.41 1.25
C LEU A 113 9.17 0.95 1.47
N GLY A 114 9.94 0.38 2.40
CA GLY A 114 11.29 0.85 2.72
C GLY A 114 12.28 0.76 1.56
N PRO A 115 12.41 -0.39 0.86
CA PRO A 115 13.28 -0.49 -0.32
C PRO A 115 12.90 0.52 -1.41
N GLN A 116 11.59 0.72 -1.63
CA GLN A 116 11.09 1.71 -2.59
C GLN A 116 11.42 3.14 -2.17
N LEU A 117 11.24 3.47 -0.89
CA LEU A 117 11.59 4.77 -0.32
C LEU A 117 13.09 5.07 -0.48
N MET A 118 13.95 4.11 -0.13
CA MET A 118 15.41 4.22 -0.26
C MET A 118 15.82 4.38 -1.73
N ALA A 119 15.25 3.60 -2.63
CA ALA A 119 15.58 3.67 -4.06
C ALA A 119 15.18 5.01 -4.70
N GLU A 120 13.99 5.55 -4.36
CA GLU A 120 13.51 6.84 -4.89
C GLU A 120 14.27 8.04 -4.32
N ILE A 121 14.66 7.97 -3.03
CA ILE A 121 15.44 9.04 -2.39
C ILE A 121 16.91 8.96 -2.79
N GLY A 122 17.46 7.77 -2.98
CA GLY A 122 18.87 7.54 -3.22
C GLY A 122 19.75 8.04 -2.08
N ASP A 123 20.97 8.44 -2.43
CA ASP A 123 21.93 8.99 -1.48
C ASP A 123 21.39 10.27 -0.80
N VAL A 124 21.28 10.23 0.52
CA VAL A 124 20.77 11.33 1.34
C VAL A 124 21.77 12.48 1.45
N THR A 125 23.07 12.21 1.28
CA THR A 125 24.12 13.22 1.41
C THR A 125 24.05 14.29 0.32
N ARG A 126 23.44 13.98 -0.83
CA ARG A 126 23.19 14.94 -1.92
C ARG A 126 22.28 16.12 -1.53
N PHE A 127 21.51 15.98 -0.46
CA PHE A 127 20.62 17.03 0.04
C PHE A 127 21.36 17.90 1.06
N THR A 128 21.46 19.20 0.78
CA THR A 128 22.17 20.15 1.66
C THR A 128 21.45 20.38 2.99
N HIS A 129 20.11 20.31 3.01
CA HIS A 129 19.29 20.55 4.19
C HIS A 129 17.94 19.82 4.10
N LYS A 130 17.23 19.71 5.24
CA LYS A 130 15.92 19.03 5.35
C LYS A 130 14.81 19.58 4.44
N GLY A 131 14.95 20.82 3.97
CA GLY A 131 14.04 21.44 3.02
C GLY A 131 14.22 20.89 1.59
N ALA A 132 15.48 20.65 1.19
CA ALA A 132 15.83 20.14 -0.13
C ALA A 132 15.20 18.77 -0.42
N ILE A 133 15.21 17.84 0.55
CA ILE A 133 14.57 16.53 0.39
C ILE A 133 13.04 16.65 0.27
N THR A 134 12.41 17.57 1.02
CA THR A 134 10.95 17.76 0.95
C THR A 134 10.50 18.42 -0.35
N ALA A 135 11.31 19.34 -0.88
CA ALA A 135 11.10 19.95 -2.19
C ALA A 135 11.33 18.94 -3.32
N PHE A 136 12.39 18.11 -3.22
CA PHE A 136 12.64 17.01 -4.15
C PHE A 136 11.47 16.01 -4.20
N ALA A 137 10.85 15.72 -3.05
CA ALA A 137 9.68 14.85 -2.99
C ALA A 137 8.38 15.56 -3.41
N GLY A 138 8.36 16.88 -3.59
CA GLY A 138 7.16 17.63 -3.93
C GLY A 138 6.09 17.60 -2.84
N VAL A 139 6.50 17.62 -1.58
CA VAL A 139 5.61 17.63 -0.40
C VAL A 139 5.82 18.87 0.47
N ASP A 140 6.62 19.82 0.01
CA ASP A 140 6.69 21.15 0.58
C ASP A 140 5.41 21.94 0.27
N PRO A 141 4.92 22.74 1.23
CA PRO A 141 3.84 23.68 0.94
C PRO A 141 4.33 24.62 -0.17
N GLY A 142 3.53 24.75 -1.24
CA GLY A 142 3.90 25.64 -2.33
C GLY A 142 4.06 27.07 -1.82
N VAL A 143 5.08 27.76 -2.32
CA VAL A 143 5.29 29.19 -2.07
C VAL A 143 4.71 29.92 -3.29
N ASN A 144 3.48 30.43 -3.17
CA ASN A 144 2.95 31.41 -4.11
C ASN A 144 3.12 32.80 -3.47
N ASP A 145 4.35 33.30 -3.52
CA ASP A 145 4.65 34.69 -3.16
C ASP A 145 4.86 35.48 -4.45
N SER A 146 3.84 36.22 -4.87
CA SER A 146 3.96 37.24 -5.91
C SER A 146 3.90 38.62 -5.24
N GLY A 147 5.08 39.18 -4.92
CA GLY A 147 5.25 40.57 -4.46
C GLY A 147 4.49 40.93 -3.18
N ASP A 148 3.22 41.31 -3.32
CA ASP A 148 2.33 41.80 -2.25
C ASP A 148 1.27 40.78 -1.79
N TYR A 149 1.24 39.57 -2.35
CA TYR A 149 0.22 38.57 -2.02
C TYR A 149 0.83 37.23 -1.62
N SER A 150 0.62 36.84 -0.36
CA SER A 150 0.86 35.48 0.14
C SER A 150 -0.46 34.71 0.19
N GLN A 151 -0.58 33.71 -0.67
CA GLN A 151 -1.78 32.88 -0.73
C GLN A 151 -1.78 31.89 0.45
N LYS A 152 -2.76 31.97 1.36
CA LYS A 152 -2.83 31.16 2.60
C LYS A 152 -2.94 29.64 2.38
N SER A 153 -3.20 29.20 1.14
CA SER A 153 -3.32 27.78 0.76
C SER A 153 -2.83 27.58 -0.67
N VAL A 154 -1.65 26.97 -0.82
CA VAL A 154 -1.05 26.63 -2.11
C VAL A 154 -0.99 25.11 -2.25
N HIS A 155 -1.26 24.60 -3.45
CA HIS A 155 -1.05 23.19 -3.75
C HIS A 155 0.43 22.80 -3.56
N ALA A 156 0.68 21.61 -3.03
CA ALA A 156 2.04 21.08 -2.91
C ALA A 156 2.73 21.06 -4.28
N SER A 157 4.03 21.36 -4.29
CA SER A 157 4.81 21.43 -5.53
C SER A 157 4.80 20.05 -6.21
N LYS A 158 4.42 19.98 -7.49
CA LYS A 158 4.37 18.69 -8.23
C LYS A 158 5.70 18.31 -8.90
N HIS A 159 6.79 18.98 -8.54
CA HIS A 159 8.11 18.81 -9.16
C HIS A 159 8.80 17.50 -8.77
N GLY A 160 8.34 16.82 -7.71
CA GLY A 160 8.90 15.56 -7.24
C GLY A 160 8.34 14.28 -7.87
N SER A 161 9.11 13.19 -7.77
CA SER A 161 8.76 11.86 -8.30
C SER A 161 7.32 11.45 -7.88
N PRO A 162 6.43 11.14 -8.84
CA PRO A 162 5.09 10.62 -8.53
C PRO A 162 5.14 9.31 -7.73
N VAL A 163 6.18 8.51 -7.93
CA VAL A 163 6.39 7.23 -7.25
C VAL A 163 6.78 7.45 -5.78
N LEU A 164 7.68 8.41 -5.51
CA LEU A 164 8.03 8.81 -4.15
C LEU A 164 6.82 9.36 -3.39
N ARG A 165 6.03 10.24 -4.01
CA ARG A 165 4.81 10.79 -3.38
C ARG A 165 3.78 9.70 -3.07
N LYS A 166 3.59 8.75 -3.99
CA LYS A 166 2.74 7.58 -3.75
C LYS A 166 3.24 6.75 -2.56
N THR A 167 4.54 6.48 -2.50
CA THR A 167 5.17 5.72 -1.41
C THR A 167 4.95 6.42 -0.07
N LEU A 168 5.23 7.72 0.02
CA LEU A 168 5.01 8.52 1.22
C LEU A 168 3.53 8.53 1.64
N PHE A 169 2.62 8.66 0.68
CA PHE A 169 1.20 8.60 0.96
C PHE A 169 0.77 7.24 1.53
N GLN A 170 1.31 6.14 1.02
CA GLN A 170 1.08 4.79 1.55
C GLN A 170 1.63 4.65 2.98
N ILE A 171 2.82 5.19 3.28
CA ILE A 171 3.37 5.22 4.64
C ILE A 171 2.41 5.97 5.57
N MET A 172 1.91 7.15 5.16
CA MET A 172 0.97 7.94 5.96
C MET A 172 -0.36 7.21 6.20
N ASP A 173 -0.85 6.47 5.20
CA ASP A 173 -2.06 5.66 5.31
C ASP A 173 -1.88 4.50 6.31
N VAL A 174 -0.70 3.84 6.29
CA VAL A 174 -0.35 2.83 7.30
C VAL A 174 -0.36 3.44 8.70
N LEU A 175 0.28 4.60 8.89
CA LEU A 175 0.31 5.29 10.19
C LEU A 175 -1.11 5.60 10.73
N ILE A 176 -2.03 6.06 9.87
CA ILE A 176 -3.41 6.33 10.27
C ILE A 176 -4.14 5.06 10.70
N LYS A 177 -3.89 3.95 10.00
CA LYS A 177 -4.55 2.66 10.27
C LYS A 177 -4.02 1.99 11.53
N THR A 178 -2.71 2.07 11.76
CA THR A 178 -2.05 1.43 12.92
C THR A 178 -2.00 2.30 14.16
N LYS A 179 -2.16 3.63 14.02
CA LYS A 179 -2.16 4.62 15.11
C LYS A 179 -1.00 4.44 16.12
N PRO A 180 0.25 4.36 15.64
CA PRO A 180 1.39 4.17 16.52
C PRO A 180 1.68 5.45 17.32
N ASP A 181 2.30 5.31 18.48
CA ASP A 181 2.81 6.45 19.25
C ASP A 181 4.14 6.95 18.66
N ASP A 182 4.07 7.64 17.52
CA ASP A 182 5.22 8.28 16.89
C ASP A 182 4.95 9.74 16.51
N ALA A 183 6.04 10.51 16.38
CA ALA A 183 5.98 11.96 16.17
C ALA A 183 5.28 12.38 14.87
N VAL A 184 5.26 11.54 13.82
CA VAL A 184 4.57 11.78 12.56
C VAL A 184 3.08 11.55 12.73
N TYR A 185 2.69 10.40 13.30
CA TYR A 185 1.27 10.10 13.58
C TYR A 185 0.64 11.15 14.50
N LEU A 186 1.27 11.47 15.64
CA LEU A 186 0.77 12.48 16.59
C LEU A 186 0.59 13.86 15.93
N PHE A 187 1.47 14.20 14.98
CA PHE A 187 1.35 15.45 14.23
C PHE A 187 0.18 15.42 13.25
N MET A 188 -0.03 14.32 12.53
CA MET A 188 -1.17 14.17 11.63
C MET A 188 -2.48 14.17 12.40
N ASP A 189 -2.52 13.51 13.57
CA ASP A 189 -3.70 13.47 14.43
C ASP A 189 -4.03 14.86 14.99
N LYS A 190 -3.02 15.63 15.41
CA LYS A 190 -3.19 17.05 15.74
C LYS A 190 -3.74 17.86 14.57
N LYS A 191 -3.25 17.66 13.35
CA LYS A 191 -3.77 18.36 12.16
C LYS A 191 -5.21 17.98 11.85
N ARG A 192 -5.59 16.73 12.13
CA ARG A 192 -6.97 16.25 12.01
C ARG A 192 -7.88 16.89 13.06
N SER A 193 -7.44 17.02 14.31
CA SER A 193 -8.22 17.70 15.37
C SER A 193 -8.36 19.21 15.12
N GLU A 194 -7.41 19.84 14.43
CA GLU A 194 -7.50 21.21 13.90
C GLU A 194 -8.47 21.34 12.70
N GLY A 195 -9.13 20.26 12.27
CA GLY A 195 -10.09 20.29 11.16
C GLY A 195 -9.46 20.37 9.76
N LYS A 196 -8.17 20.05 9.62
CA LYS A 196 -7.52 20.08 8.29
C LYS A 196 -8.07 18.98 7.37
N PRO A 197 -8.26 19.26 6.06
CA PRO A 197 -8.70 18.25 5.10
C PRO A 197 -7.74 17.07 4.98
N TYR A 198 -8.27 15.90 4.60
CA TYR A 198 -7.53 14.63 4.48
C TYR A 198 -6.18 14.78 3.75
N TYR A 199 -6.19 15.24 2.50
CA TYR A 199 -4.97 15.37 1.70
C TYR A 199 -3.97 16.40 2.25
N VAL A 200 -4.44 17.40 3.00
CA VAL A 200 -3.58 18.44 3.58
C VAL A 200 -2.75 17.85 4.71
N TYR A 201 -3.37 17.15 5.66
CA TYR A 201 -2.60 16.54 6.76
C TYR A 201 -1.78 15.33 6.31
N MET A 202 -2.21 14.61 5.26
CA MET A 202 -1.40 13.55 4.64
C MET A 202 -0.09 14.11 4.06
N THR A 203 -0.19 15.21 3.31
CA THR A 203 1.00 15.87 2.72
C THR A 203 1.90 16.48 3.80
N ALA A 204 1.30 17.13 4.80
CA ALA A 204 2.04 17.67 5.94
C ALA A 204 2.74 16.57 6.76
N GLY A 205 2.09 15.42 6.94
CA GLY A 205 2.67 14.22 7.54
C GLY A 205 3.87 13.71 6.76
N ALA A 206 3.74 13.58 5.44
CA ALA A 206 4.85 13.19 4.56
C ALA A 206 6.03 14.17 4.64
N ASN A 207 5.78 15.47 4.70
CA ASN A 207 6.82 16.49 4.92
C ASN A 207 7.54 16.27 6.26
N LYS A 208 6.78 16.08 7.35
CA LYS A 208 7.36 15.81 8.67
C LYS A 208 8.16 14.52 8.69
N PHE A 209 7.65 13.46 8.05
CA PHE A 209 8.34 12.18 7.91
C PHE A 209 9.69 12.34 7.21
N LEU A 210 9.73 13.01 6.06
CA LEU A 210 10.99 13.22 5.32
C LEU A 210 12.02 14.05 6.09
N ARG A 211 11.57 15.04 6.87
CA ARG A 211 12.49 15.81 7.73
C ARG A 211 13.13 14.93 8.80
N ILE A 212 12.36 14.03 9.40
CA ILE A 212 12.88 13.05 10.38
C ILE A 212 13.78 12.03 9.68
N TYR A 213 13.37 11.54 8.52
CA TYR A 213 14.14 10.61 7.69
C TYR A 213 15.53 11.17 7.40
N TYR A 214 15.59 12.39 6.84
CA TYR A 214 16.84 13.06 6.51
C TYR A 214 17.73 13.24 7.74
N GLY A 215 17.18 13.70 8.86
CA GLY A 215 17.93 13.88 10.09
C GLY A 215 18.56 12.59 10.59
N ARG A 216 17.74 11.54 10.77
CA ARG A 216 18.19 10.25 11.32
C ARG A 216 19.16 9.51 10.41
N VAL A 217 18.89 9.48 9.11
CA VAL A 217 19.78 8.80 8.16
C VAL A 217 21.10 9.54 8.05
N LYS A 218 21.10 10.87 7.96
CA LYS A 218 22.34 11.65 7.88
C LYS A 218 23.18 11.52 9.16
N GLU A 219 22.55 11.63 10.33
CA GLU A 219 23.21 11.42 11.63
C GLU A 219 23.85 10.04 11.71
N TYR A 220 23.13 9.00 11.30
CA TYR A 220 23.66 7.64 11.29
C TYR A 220 24.82 7.46 10.31
N LEU A 221 24.69 7.93 9.06
CA LEU A 221 25.77 7.83 8.07
C LEU A 221 27.02 8.58 8.53
N SER A 222 26.88 9.74 9.17
CA SER A 222 28.01 10.48 9.75
C SER A 222 28.64 9.80 10.97
N SER A 223 27.96 8.84 11.60
CA SER A 223 28.50 8.06 12.73
C SER A 223 29.26 6.80 12.29
N LEU A 224 29.15 6.42 11.02
CA LEU A 224 29.89 5.28 10.49
C LEU A 224 31.36 5.68 10.29
N PRO A 225 32.31 4.76 10.54
CA PRO A 225 33.69 5.00 10.17
C PRO A 225 33.78 5.24 8.66
N GLU A 226 34.65 6.17 8.24
CA GLU A 226 34.98 6.31 6.82
C GLU A 226 35.45 4.95 6.32
N SER A 227 34.73 4.37 5.37
CA SER A 227 35.12 3.13 4.72
C SER A 227 36.42 3.37 3.98
N GLU A 228 37.51 2.75 4.45
CA GLU A 228 38.81 2.66 3.78
C GLU A 228 38.68 2.18 2.32
#